data_AF-A0A1C6DYK3-F1
#
_entry.id   AF-A0A1C6DYK3-F1
#
_cell.length_a   1.000
_cell.length_b   1.000
_cell.length_c   1.000
_cell.angle_alpha   90.00
_cell.angle_beta   90.00
_cell.angle_gamma   90.00
#
_symmetry.space_group_name_H-M   'P 1'
#
loop_
_entity.id
_entity.type
_entity.pdbx_description
1 polymer ?
#
loop_
_entity_poly.entity_id
_entity_poly.type
_entity_poly.pdbx_seq_one_letter_code
_entity_poly.pdbx_strand_id
1 'polypeptide(L)'
;MEIKQIVDRMVEIKQESNALQDEYLDLQSKLQVEGESALENTKYKSVSYSGTSGKATVTLADKVSGVMPSLFLDIFGKAFPDLVNQKSILELNAEGKRIAAAVWNKEYCQGSVEEIVNSLSCDEKAKKSLLKKLNGKNFETDKKNLIKIGGLDEDSAQDYAYLIAEIIVWNKIKAIIKINNNGVFSQEAFEQFALNINAAVCVEQSTKITIEEINVSG
;
A
#
# COMPACT_ATOMS: atom_id res chain seq x y z
N MET A 1 18.97 -25.64 -6.67
CA MET A 1 19.40 -24.35 -7.24
C MET A 1 19.85 -23.48 -6.09
N GLU A 2 21.02 -22.88 -6.21
CA GLU A 2 21.48 -21.84 -5.27
C GLU A 2 20.60 -20.60 -5.36
N ILE A 3 20.52 -19.78 -4.30
CA ILE A 3 19.68 -18.57 -4.28
C ILE A 3 19.96 -17.66 -5.47
N LYS A 4 21.23 -17.49 -5.84
CA LYS A 4 21.63 -16.72 -7.02
C LYS A 4 20.98 -17.27 -8.30
N GLN A 5 21.02 -18.58 -8.51
CA GLN A 5 20.42 -19.22 -9.69
C GLN A 5 18.89 -19.09 -9.71
N ILE A 6 18.25 -19.07 -8.54
CA ILE A 6 16.81 -18.83 -8.44
C ILE A 6 16.48 -17.40 -8.90
N VAL A 7 17.21 -16.40 -8.38
CA VAL A 7 17.01 -15.00 -8.77
C VAL A 7 17.28 -14.80 -10.27
N ASP A 8 18.38 -15.35 -10.80
CA ASP A 8 18.72 -15.26 -12.23
C ASP A 8 17.59 -15.86 -13.10
N ARG A 9 17.09 -17.05 -12.75
CA ARG A 9 16.00 -17.68 -13.50
C ARG A 9 14.68 -16.91 -13.40
N MET A 10 14.41 -16.28 -12.26
CA MET A 10 13.23 -15.41 -12.10
C MET A 10 13.31 -14.17 -13.00
N VAL A 11 14.50 -13.59 -13.19
CA VAL A 11 14.70 -12.47 -14.11
C VAL A 11 14.47 -12.92 -15.55
N GLU A 12 15.05 -14.04 -15.98
CA GLU A 12 14.85 -14.59 -17.33
C GLU A 12 13.36 -14.83 -17.63
N ILE A 13 12.63 -15.49 -16.74
CA ILE A 13 11.19 -15.76 -16.90
C ILE A 13 10.40 -14.45 -17.01
N LYS A 14 10.76 -13.43 -16.22
CA LYS A 14 10.08 -12.13 -16.26
C LYS A 14 10.31 -11.45 -17.62
N GLN A 15 11.51 -11.53 -18.18
CA GLN A 15 11.83 -10.98 -19.50
C GLN A 15 11.07 -11.72 -20.61
N GLU A 16 11.07 -13.05 -20.59
CA GLU A 16 10.29 -13.89 -21.54
C GLU A 16 8.79 -13.57 -21.44
N SER A 17 8.25 -13.44 -20.22
CA SER A 17 6.85 -13.09 -19.98
C SER A 17 6.49 -11.71 -20.50
N ASN A 18 7.37 -10.72 -20.36
CA ASN A 18 7.14 -9.38 -20.89
C ASN A 18 7.13 -9.40 -22.43
N ALA A 19 8.07 -10.11 -23.06
CA ALA A 19 8.12 -10.23 -24.52
C ALA A 19 6.86 -10.90 -25.10
N LEU A 20 6.38 -11.97 -24.46
CA LEU A 20 5.12 -12.62 -24.85
C LEU A 20 3.90 -11.71 -24.63
N GLN A 21 3.91 -10.90 -23.57
CA GLN A 21 2.84 -9.93 -23.31
C GLN A 21 2.83 -8.83 -24.37
N ASP A 22 3.99 -8.35 -24.80
CA ASP A 22 4.13 -7.36 -25.88
C ASP A 22 3.62 -7.93 -27.22
N GLU A 23 4.02 -9.16 -27.57
CA GLU A 23 3.51 -9.85 -28.76
C GLU A 23 1.98 -10.03 -28.70
N TYR A 24 1.45 -10.41 -27.55
CA TYR A 24 0.00 -10.52 -27.34
C TYR A 24 -0.72 -9.18 -27.55
N LEU A 25 -0.17 -8.07 -27.06
CA LEU A 25 -0.73 -6.72 -27.23
C LEU A 25 -0.68 -6.25 -28.68
N ASP A 26 0.38 -6.58 -29.42
CA ASP A 26 0.49 -6.30 -30.85
C ASP A 26 -0.58 -7.05 -31.66
N LEU A 27 -0.79 -8.34 -31.36
CA LEU A 27 -1.83 -9.15 -31.98
C LEU A 27 -3.24 -8.65 -31.63
N GLN A 28 -3.46 -8.27 -30.36
CA GLN A 28 -4.72 -7.67 -29.91
C GLN A 28 -5.01 -6.37 -30.66
N SER A 29 -4.00 -5.52 -30.85
CA SER A 29 -4.13 -4.24 -31.57
C SER A 29 -4.49 -4.45 -33.05
N LYS A 30 -3.87 -5.44 -33.71
CA LYS A 30 -4.25 -5.82 -35.09
C LYS A 30 -5.71 -6.27 -35.18
N LEU A 31 -6.14 -7.12 -34.24
CA LEU A 31 -7.52 -7.60 -34.21
C LEU A 31 -8.51 -6.46 -33.91
N GLN A 32 -8.14 -5.49 -33.08
CA GLN A 32 -8.95 -4.31 -32.80
C GLN A 32 -9.20 -3.51 -34.08
N VAL A 33 -8.17 -3.21 -34.87
CA VAL A 33 -8.31 -2.48 -36.14
C VAL A 33 -9.23 -3.22 -37.11
N GLU A 34 -9.04 -4.54 -37.27
CA GLU A 34 -9.90 -5.37 -38.12
C GLU A 34 -11.36 -5.39 -37.64
N GLY A 35 -11.56 -5.51 -36.32
CA GLY A 35 -12.89 -5.53 -35.72
C GLY A 35 -13.61 -4.19 -35.83
N GLU A 36 -12.90 -3.08 -35.62
CA GLU A 36 -13.44 -1.73 -35.80
C GLU A 36 -13.85 -1.49 -37.26
N SER A 37 -13.00 -1.87 -38.23
CA SER A 37 -13.33 -1.77 -39.65
C SER A 37 -14.53 -2.64 -40.04
N ALA A 38 -14.63 -3.86 -39.52
CA ALA A 38 -15.76 -4.76 -39.79
C ALA A 38 -17.08 -4.25 -39.19
N LEU A 39 -17.03 -3.48 -38.11
CA LEU A 39 -18.20 -2.88 -37.46
C LEU A 39 -18.55 -1.51 -38.02
N GLU A 40 -17.63 -0.86 -38.72
CA GLU A 40 -17.83 0.44 -39.35
C GLU A 40 -19.03 0.41 -40.31
N ASN A 41 -19.92 1.39 -40.17
CA ASN A 41 -21.15 1.51 -40.96
C ASN A 41 -22.12 0.30 -40.83
N THR A 42 -21.98 -0.51 -39.78
CA THR A 42 -22.95 -1.58 -39.46
C THR A 42 -23.88 -1.18 -38.31
N LYS A 43 -24.96 -1.95 -38.12
CA LYS A 43 -25.83 -1.86 -36.92
C LYS A 43 -25.35 -2.74 -35.77
N TYR A 44 -24.31 -3.56 -35.97
CA TYR A 44 -23.80 -4.48 -34.97
C TYR A 44 -22.80 -3.75 -34.04
N LYS A 45 -22.80 -4.13 -32.76
CA LYS A 45 -21.79 -3.64 -31.80
C LYS A 45 -20.65 -4.63 -31.57
N SER A 46 -20.70 -5.82 -32.16
CA SER A 46 -19.69 -6.85 -31.94
C SER A 46 -19.49 -7.75 -33.15
N VAL A 47 -18.24 -8.16 -33.39
CA VAL A 47 -17.85 -9.15 -34.41
C VAL A 47 -16.95 -10.20 -33.76
N SER A 48 -17.05 -11.45 -34.22
CA SER A 48 -16.24 -12.55 -33.68
C SER A 48 -15.40 -13.23 -34.74
N TYR A 49 -14.20 -13.66 -34.35
CA TYR A 49 -13.24 -14.40 -35.16
C TYR A 49 -12.89 -15.72 -34.47
N SER A 50 -12.90 -16.83 -35.21
CA SER A 50 -12.56 -18.16 -34.69
C SER A 50 -11.19 -18.61 -35.18
N GLY A 51 -10.34 -19.05 -34.26
CA GLY A 51 -9.14 -19.82 -34.55
C GLY A 51 -9.36 -21.32 -34.28
N THR A 52 -8.31 -22.13 -34.46
CA THR A 52 -8.37 -23.58 -34.21
C THR A 52 -8.53 -23.92 -32.72
N SER A 53 -8.07 -23.05 -31.83
CA SER A 53 -8.02 -23.30 -30.38
C SER A 53 -8.76 -22.25 -29.54
N GLY A 54 -9.44 -21.28 -30.15
CA GLY A 54 -10.09 -20.20 -29.43
C GLY A 54 -10.94 -19.29 -30.31
N LYS A 55 -11.66 -18.37 -29.67
CA LYS A 55 -12.52 -17.38 -30.32
C LYS A 55 -12.26 -16.01 -29.70
N ALA A 56 -12.11 -15.00 -30.53
CA ALA A 56 -12.02 -13.61 -30.11
C ALA A 56 -13.27 -12.84 -30.53
N THR A 57 -13.71 -11.89 -29.71
CA THR A 57 -14.84 -11.01 -30.01
C THR A 57 -14.42 -9.57 -29.76
N VAL A 58 -14.52 -8.74 -30.79
CA VAL A 58 -14.32 -7.29 -30.69
C VAL A 58 -15.68 -6.66 -30.51
N THR A 59 -15.83 -5.82 -29.49
CA THR A 59 -17.10 -5.16 -29.14
C THR A 59 -16.88 -3.66 -28.95
N LEU A 60 -17.64 -2.83 -29.67
CA LEU A 60 -17.71 -1.39 -29.44
C LEU A 60 -18.49 -1.13 -28.14
N ALA A 61 -17.78 -0.62 -27.14
CA ALA A 61 -18.34 -0.28 -25.83
C ALA A 61 -18.17 1.21 -25.55
N ASP A 62 -19.27 1.86 -25.16
CA ASP A 62 -19.27 3.27 -24.81
C ASP A 62 -18.73 3.45 -23.38
N LYS A 63 -17.59 4.16 -23.24
CA LYS A 63 -17.05 4.53 -21.93
C LYS A 63 -17.53 5.92 -21.55
N VAL A 64 -18.20 6.03 -20.41
CA VAL A 64 -18.56 7.32 -19.80
C VAL A 64 -17.50 7.69 -18.75
N SER A 65 -16.84 8.83 -18.93
CA SER A 65 -15.81 9.37 -18.01
C SER A 65 -15.92 10.89 -17.88
N GLY A 66 -15.32 11.48 -16.83
CA GLY A 66 -15.44 12.92 -16.55
C GLY A 66 -16.77 13.29 -15.89
N VAL A 67 -17.23 12.42 -14.99
CA VAL A 67 -18.55 12.51 -14.36
C VAL A 67 -18.57 13.60 -13.28
N MET A 68 -19.65 14.39 -13.25
CA MET A 68 -19.99 15.29 -12.14
C MET A 68 -21.18 14.69 -11.37
N PRO A 69 -20.93 13.88 -10.31
CA PRO A 69 -21.99 13.11 -9.66
C PRO A 69 -23.10 13.96 -9.04
N SER A 70 -22.81 15.23 -8.71
CA SER A 70 -23.81 16.16 -8.18
C SER A 70 -24.97 16.42 -9.13
N LEU A 71 -24.75 16.31 -10.45
CA LEU A 71 -25.80 16.54 -11.45
C LEU A 71 -26.69 15.30 -11.70
N PHE A 72 -26.33 14.14 -11.16
CA PHE A 72 -27.06 12.91 -11.44
C PHE A 72 -28.49 12.95 -10.93
N LEU A 73 -28.74 13.61 -9.79
CA LEU A 73 -30.09 13.76 -9.26
C LEU A 73 -30.96 14.62 -10.20
N ASP A 74 -30.40 15.69 -10.77
CA ASP A 74 -31.12 16.54 -11.73
C ASP A 74 -31.34 15.84 -13.08
N ILE A 75 -30.35 15.05 -13.54
CA ILE A 75 -30.40 14.34 -14.83
C ILE A 75 -31.38 13.16 -14.77
N PHE A 76 -31.28 12.31 -13.75
CA PHE A 76 -32.05 11.07 -13.66
C PHE A 76 -33.35 11.22 -12.84
N GLY A 77 -33.46 12.26 -12.02
CA GLY A 77 -34.66 12.58 -11.25
C GLY A 77 -35.15 11.39 -10.43
N LYS A 78 -36.41 10.98 -10.66
CA LYS A 78 -37.03 9.86 -9.95
C LYS A 78 -36.39 8.49 -10.25
N ALA A 79 -35.69 8.34 -11.37
CA ALA A 79 -34.98 7.11 -11.74
C ALA A 79 -33.55 7.05 -11.16
N PHE A 80 -33.09 8.11 -10.48
CA PHE A 80 -31.79 8.14 -9.83
C PHE A 80 -31.47 6.91 -8.96
N PRO A 81 -32.33 6.44 -8.04
CA PRO A 81 -32.02 5.26 -7.22
C PRO A 81 -31.90 3.97 -8.04
N ASP A 82 -32.50 3.90 -9.22
CA ASP A 82 -32.46 2.72 -10.09
C ASP A 82 -31.25 2.73 -11.04
N LEU A 83 -30.71 3.91 -11.36
CA LEU A 83 -29.65 4.11 -12.35
C LEU A 83 -28.29 4.44 -11.73
N VAL A 84 -28.24 4.82 -10.46
CA VAL A 84 -27.02 5.26 -9.78
C VAL A 84 -26.73 4.39 -8.55
N ASN A 85 -25.64 3.64 -8.63
CA ASN A 85 -25.14 2.89 -7.49
C ASN A 85 -24.33 3.81 -6.55
N GLN A 86 -24.85 4.06 -5.35
CA GLN A 86 -24.10 4.72 -4.29
C GLN A 86 -23.34 3.69 -3.47
N LYS A 87 -22.00 3.73 -3.53
CA LYS A 87 -21.13 2.92 -2.67
C LYS A 87 -20.42 3.85 -1.69
N SER A 88 -20.68 3.69 -0.39
CA SER A 88 -19.86 4.28 0.67
C SER A 88 -18.87 3.23 1.14
N ILE A 89 -17.58 3.48 0.92
CA ILE A 89 -16.50 2.57 1.34
C ILE A 89 -15.75 3.23 2.49
N LEU A 90 -15.68 2.55 3.64
CA LEU A 90 -14.84 2.94 4.76
C LEU A 90 -13.57 2.12 4.72
N GLU A 91 -12.42 2.77 4.63
CA GLU A 91 -11.11 2.11 4.62
C GLU A 91 -10.19 2.74 5.66
N LEU A 92 -9.39 1.91 6.33
CA LEU A 92 -8.28 2.39 7.13
C LEU A 92 -7.22 2.99 6.21
N ASN A 93 -6.82 4.23 6.48
CA ASN A 93 -5.64 4.81 5.86
C ASN A 93 -4.35 4.12 6.37
N ALA A 94 -3.19 4.47 5.82
CA ALA A 94 -1.91 3.85 6.18
C ALA A 94 -1.57 3.93 7.68
N GLU A 95 -1.98 5.00 8.36
CA GLU A 95 -1.74 5.15 9.80
C GLU A 95 -2.69 4.26 10.62
N GLY A 96 -3.97 4.22 10.26
CA GLY A 96 -4.95 3.33 10.89
C GLY A 96 -4.57 1.86 10.75
N LYS A 97 -4.09 1.46 9.55
CA LYS A 97 -3.57 0.10 9.31
C LYS A 97 -2.38 -0.22 10.21
N ARG A 98 -1.44 0.72 10.36
CA ARG A 98 -0.25 0.55 11.22
C ARG A 98 -0.62 0.33 12.69
N ILE A 99 -1.55 1.14 13.22
CA ILE A 99 -2.01 1.01 14.61
C ILE A 99 -2.71 -0.33 14.82
N ALA A 100 -3.61 -0.71 13.90
CA ALA A 100 -4.34 -1.97 14.00
C ALA A 100 -3.39 -3.19 13.92
N ALA A 101 -2.43 -3.17 12.99
CA ALA A 101 -1.41 -4.20 12.86
C ALA A 101 -0.53 -4.32 14.11
N ALA A 102 -0.06 -3.20 14.65
CA ALA A 102 0.75 -3.19 15.86
C ALA A 102 0.01 -3.75 17.08
N VAL A 103 -1.28 -3.42 17.24
CA VAL A 103 -2.11 -3.99 18.31
C VAL A 103 -2.26 -5.51 18.15
N TRP A 104 -2.55 -5.96 16.94
CA TRP A 104 -2.72 -7.37 16.62
C TRP A 104 -1.45 -8.19 16.87
N ASN A 105 -0.30 -7.68 16.41
CA ASN A 105 1.00 -8.33 16.54
C ASN A 105 1.69 -8.08 17.89
N LYS A 106 1.14 -7.20 18.72
CA LYS A 106 1.75 -6.71 19.98
C LYS A 106 3.08 -5.97 19.79
N GLU A 107 3.21 -5.25 18.69
CA GLU A 107 4.39 -4.45 18.30
C GLU A 107 4.24 -3.00 18.78
N TYR A 108 4.16 -2.83 20.10
CA TYR A 108 4.09 -1.52 20.75
C TYR A 108 4.80 -1.58 22.11
N CYS A 109 5.48 -0.49 22.46
CA CYS A 109 6.29 -0.43 23.67
C CYS A 109 6.09 0.90 24.37
N GLN A 110 5.92 0.88 25.70
CA GLN A 110 5.81 2.10 26.48
C GLN A 110 7.16 2.82 26.56
N GLY A 111 7.19 4.10 26.23
CA GLY A 111 8.37 4.94 26.39
C GLY A 111 8.25 6.31 25.75
N SER A 112 9.37 7.02 25.68
CA SER A 112 9.49 8.30 24.98
C SER A 112 10.66 8.27 23.99
N VAL A 113 10.40 8.75 22.77
CA VAL A 113 11.46 8.99 21.78
C VAL A 113 12.47 10.00 22.30
N GLU A 114 12.01 10.97 23.11
CA GLU A 114 12.89 11.97 23.73
C GLU A 114 13.86 11.37 24.73
N GLU A 115 13.42 10.42 25.55
CA GLU A 115 14.30 9.70 26.49
C GLU A 115 15.37 8.92 25.74
N ILE A 116 15.00 8.22 24.67
CA ILE A 116 15.95 7.51 23.81
C ILE A 116 16.96 8.49 23.22
N VAL A 117 16.50 9.55 22.55
CA VAL A 117 17.40 10.52 21.91
C VAL A 117 18.32 11.20 22.92
N ASN A 118 17.83 11.50 24.13
CA ASN A 118 18.63 12.12 25.18
C ASN A 118 19.70 11.18 25.75
N SER A 119 19.48 9.86 25.68
CA SER A 119 20.47 8.84 26.09
C SER A 119 21.61 8.64 25.09
N LEU A 120 21.46 9.11 23.85
CA LEU A 120 22.48 8.95 22.81
C LEU A 120 23.70 9.84 23.09
N SER A 121 24.88 9.30 22.81
CA SER A 121 26.18 9.99 22.95
C SER A 121 26.46 10.93 21.77
N CYS A 122 25.53 11.85 21.48
CA CYS A 122 25.66 12.86 20.42
C CYS A 122 25.37 14.27 20.95
N ASP A 123 25.77 15.30 20.19
CA ASP A 123 25.58 16.69 20.61
C ASP A 123 24.10 17.14 20.59
N GLU A 124 23.79 18.24 21.28
CA GLU A 124 22.42 18.76 21.39
C GLU A 124 21.80 19.17 20.04
N LYS A 125 22.62 19.52 19.05
CA LYS A 125 22.13 19.85 17.70
C LYS A 125 21.70 18.59 16.97
N ALA A 126 22.46 17.49 17.11
CA ALA A 126 22.13 16.17 16.61
C ALA A 126 20.84 15.66 17.27
N LYS A 127 20.71 15.72 18.60
CA LYS A 127 19.49 15.34 19.32
C LYS A 127 18.25 16.08 18.82
N LYS A 128 18.32 17.42 18.70
CA LYS A 128 17.21 18.23 18.13
C LYS A 128 16.86 17.85 16.70
N SER A 129 17.84 17.45 15.90
CA SER A 129 17.63 16.98 14.53
C SER A 129 16.95 15.60 14.51
N LEU A 130 17.40 14.68 15.37
CA LEU A 130 16.82 13.35 15.53
C LEU A 130 15.35 13.40 15.96
N LEU A 131 15.01 14.19 16.99
CA LEU A 131 13.63 14.37 17.45
C LEU A 131 12.64 14.79 16.34
N LYS A 132 13.11 15.55 15.35
CA LYS A 132 12.29 16.01 14.22
C LYS A 132 12.16 14.96 13.12
N LYS A 133 13.13 14.06 13.01
CA LYS A 133 13.28 13.14 11.88
C LYS A 133 12.80 11.73 12.19
N LEU A 134 13.03 11.27 13.41
CA LEU A 134 12.61 9.95 13.88
C LEU A 134 11.10 9.95 14.08
N ASN A 135 10.40 9.21 13.23
CA ASN A 135 8.93 9.24 13.18
C ASN A 135 8.29 7.84 13.13
N GLY A 136 9.10 6.78 13.14
CA GLY A 136 8.66 5.39 13.20
C GLY A 136 7.94 4.93 11.95
N LYS A 137 7.91 5.73 10.87
CA LYS A 137 7.15 5.40 9.66
C LYS A 137 7.90 4.47 8.73
N ASN A 138 9.20 4.66 8.60
CA ASN A 138 10.08 3.95 7.67
C ASN A 138 11.37 3.56 8.41
N PHE A 139 11.53 2.25 8.63
CA PHE A 139 12.65 1.68 9.37
C PHE A 139 14.01 2.11 8.80
N GLU A 140 14.20 1.96 7.49
CA GLU A 140 15.47 2.31 6.82
C GLU A 140 15.82 3.79 6.93
N THR A 141 14.81 4.67 6.93
CA THR A 141 15.02 6.10 7.09
C THR A 141 15.46 6.44 8.51
N ASP A 142 14.79 5.87 9.50
CA ASP A 142 15.12 6.12 10.91
C ASP A 142 16.48 5.52 11.27
N LYS A 143 16.79 4.29 10.81
CA LYS A 143 18.12 3.67 10.91
C LYS A 143 19.21 4.57 10.30
N LYS A 144 19.01 5.05 9.06
CA LYS A 144 19.97 5.96 8.39
C LYS A 144 20.16 7.27 9.15
N ASN A 145 19.11 7.82 9.75
CA ASN A 145 19.21 9.03 10.56
C ASN A 145 19.99 8.78 11.85
N LEU A 146 19.74 7.65 12.54
CA LEU A 146 20.46 7.26 13.75
C LEU A 146 21.97 7.07 13.49
N ILE A 147 22.34 6.50 12.35
CA ILE A 147 23.75 6.39 11.94
C ILE A 147 24.32 7.77 11.61
N LYS A 148 23.72 8.49 10.65
CA LYS A 148 24.31 9.73 10.08
C LYS A 148 24.31 10.92 11.04
N ILE A 149 23.32 11.00 11.92
CA ILE A 149 23.12 12.13 12.83
C ILE A 149 23.46 11.73 14.26
N GLY A 150 23.03 10.54 14.69
CA GLY A 150 23.30 10.03 16.04
C GLY A 150 24.70 9.42 16.21
N GLY A 151 25.38 9.05 15.11
CA GLY A 151 26.71 8.46 15.17
C GLY A 151 26.72 7.00 15.64
N LEU A 152 25.58 6.31 15.54
CA LEU A 152 25.48 4.90 15.94
C LEU A 152 26.07 3.97 14.88
N ASP A 153 26.57 2.82 15.33
CA ASP A 153 26.84 1.69 14.45
C ASP A 153 25.53 1.08 13.89
N GLU A 154 25.67 0.18 12.93
CA GLU A 154 24.53 -0.38 12.20
C GLU A 154 23.59 -1.21 13.08
N ASP A 155 24.14 -2.02 13.99
CA ASP A 155 23.37 -2.92 14.86
C ASP A 155 22.59 -2.09 15.89
N SER A 156 23.26 -1.16 16.57
CA SER A 156 22.61 -0.25 17.52
C SER A 156 21.53 0.58 16.83
N ALA A 157 21.79 1.10 15.63
CA ALA A 157 20.81 1.90 14.89
C ALA A 157 19.56 1.10 14.49
N GLN A 158 19.73 -0.20 14.20
CA GLN A 158 18.62 -1.11 13.92
C GLN A 158 17.74 -1.31 15.16
N ASP A 159 18.34 -1.62 16.31
CA ASP A 159 17.60 -1.84 17.56
C ASP A 159 16.82 -0.60 17.99
N TYR A 160 17.46 0.58 17.95
CA TYR A 160 16.78 1.83 18.28
C TYR A 160 15.70 2.20 17.25
N ALA A 161 15.90 1.94 15.95
CA ALA A 161 14.88 2.20 14.94
C ALA A 161 13.61 1.37 15.18
N TYR A 162 13.78 0.09 15.57
CA TYR A 162 12.66 -0.78 15.92
C TYR A 162 11.93 -0.27 17.17
N LEU A 163 12.67 -0.04 18.26
CA LEU A 163 12.10 0.44 19.53
C LEU A 163 11.37 1.78 19.38
N ILE A 164 11.93 2.72 18.61
CA ILE A 164 11.30 4.01 18.34
C ILE A 164 9.98 3.85 17.59
N ALA A 165 9.89 2.94 16.62
CA ALA A 165 8.65 2.67 15.91
C ALA A 165 7.55 2.18 16.86
N GLU A 166 7.88 1.24 17.74
CA GLU A 166 6.94 0.70 18.75
C GLU A 166 6.48 1.77 19.75
N ILE A 167 7.40 2.63 20.20
CA ILE A 167 7.10 3.74 21.12
C ILE A 167 6.18 4.77 20.48
N ILE A 168 6.42 5.11 19.21
CA ILE A 168 5.58 6.07 18.49
C ILE A 168 4.17 5.51 18.31
N VAL A 169 4.03 4.22 18.00
CA VAL A 169 2.73 3.58 17.90
C VAL A 169 2.03 3.55 19.26
N TRP A 170 2.72 3.17 20.33
CA TRP A 170 2.17 3.21 21.69
C TRP A 170 1.67 4.61 22.06
N ASN A 171 2.45 5.65 21.79
CA ASN A 171 2.07 7.02 22.11
C ASN A 171 0.83 7.48 21.33
N LYS A 172 0.64 7.00 20.10
CA LYS A 172 -0.59 7.22 19.32
C LYS A 172 -1.78 6.47 19.90
N ILE A 173 -1.61 5.19 20.26
CA ILE A 173 -2.65 4.39 20.93
C ILE A 173 -3.10 5.09 22.21
N LYS A 174 -2.15 5.51 23.05
CA LYS A 174 -2.39 6.26 24.28
C LYS A 174 -3.13 7.57 24.02
N ALA A 175 -2.78 8.32 22.98
CA ALA A 175 -3.48 9.55 22.61
C ALA A 175 -4.93 9.29 22.17
N ILE A 176 -5.18 8.24 21.37
CA ILE A 176 -6.53 7.85 20.93
C ILE A 176 -7.38 7.45 22.14
N ILE A 177 -6.83 6.62 23.04
CA ILE A 177 -7.53 6.22 24.27
C ILE A 177 -7.88 7.45 25.11
N LYS A 178 -6.94 8.38 25.30
CA LYS A 178 -7.21 9.63 26.03
C LYS A 178 -8.29 10.47 25.37
N ILE A 179 -8.28 10.63 24.05
CA ILE A 179 -9.34 11.35 23.32
C ILE A 179 -10.71 10.75 23.61
N ASN A 180 -10.80 9.42 23.68
CA ASN A 180 -12.05 8.70 23.92
C ASN A 180 -12.45 8.60 25.40
N ASN A 181 -11.57 9.00 26.32
CA ASN A 181 -11.75 8.83 27.77
C ASN A 181 -11.43 10.14 28.54
N ASN A 182 -11.88 11.29 28.03
CA ASN A 182 -11.77 12.60 28.69
C ASN A 182 -10.35 12.97 29.14
N GLY A 183 -9.35 12.62 28.33
CA GLY A 183 -7.93 12.90 28.60
C GLY A 183 -7.23 11.87 29.48
N VAL A 184 -7.93 10.86 29.97
CA VAL A 184 -7.41 9.85 30.90
C VAL A 184 -7.00 8.58 30.13
N PHE A 185 -5.88 7.99 30.55
CA PHE A 185 -5.47 6.67 30.12
C PHE A 185 -5.59 5.71 31.31
N SER A 186 -6.18 4.54 31.11
CA SER A 186 -6.16 3.43 32.05
C SER A 186 -5.85 2.12 31.33
N GLN A 187 -5.40 1.13 32.09
CA GLN A 187 -5.09 -0.20 31.54
C GLN A 187 -6.35 -0.88 31.00
N GLU A 188 -7.48 -0.74 31.68
CA GLU A 188 -8.78 -1.29 31.25
C GLU A 188 -9.22 -0.67 29.92
N ALA A 189 -9.03 0.65 29.74
CA ALA A 189 -9.35 1.32 28.49
C ALA A 189 -8.46 0.84 27.33
N PHE A 190 -7.20 0.52 27.61
CA PHE A 190 -6.30 -0.08 26.63
C PHE A 190 -6.71 -1.51 26.26
N GLU A 191 -7.04 -2.34 27.24
CA GLU A 191 -7.49 -3.72 27.00
C GLU A 191 -8.77 -3.75 26.16
N GLN A 192 -9.72 -2.85 26.45
CA GLN A 192 -10.93 -2.72 25.64
C GLN A 192 -10.63 -2.21 24.23
N PHE A 193 -9.69 -1.27 24.07
CA PHE A 193 -9.25 -0.81 22.74
C PHE A 193 -8.64 -1.96 21.94
N ALA A 194 -7.76 -2.75 22.54
CA ALA A 194 -7.13 -3.90 21.90
C ALA A 194 -8.15 -4.98 21.53
N LEU A 195 -9.10 -5.29 22.42
CA LEU A 195 -10.19 -6.22 22.15
C LEU A 195 -11.03 -5.78 20.94
N ASN A 196 -11.38 -4.50 20.86
CA ASN A 196 -12.17 -3.95 19.76
C ASN A 196 -11.42 -4.05 18.43
N ILE A 197 -10.12 -3.75 18.39
CA ILE A 197 -9.30 -3.91 17.19
C ILE A 197 -9.27 -5.38 16.77
N ASN A 198 -8.96 -6.29 17.70
CA ASN A 198 -8.87 -7.73 17.41
C ASN A 198 -10.21 -8.35 16.97
N ALA A 199 -11.35 -7.73 17.32
CA ALA A 199 -12.66 -8.15 16.83
C ALA A 199 -13.01 -7.55 15.44
N ALA A 200 -12.47 -6.37 15.11
CA ALA A 200 -12.86 -5.61 13.93
C ALA A 200 -11.95 -5.84 12.71
N VAL A 201 -10.70 -6.26 12.92
CA VAL A 201 -9.73 -6.49 11.84
C VAL A 201 -9.17 -7.90 11.89
N CYS A 202 -8.72 -8.41 10.75
CA CYS A 202 -7.82 -9.55 10.66
C CYS A 202 -6.52 -9.06 10.02
N VAL A 203 -5.39 -9.34 10.65
CA VAL A 203 -4.07 -8.95 10.12
C VAL A 203 -3.35 -10.21 9.67
N GLU A 204 -3.16 -10.32 8.36
CA GLU A 204 -2.39 -11.38 7.73
C GLU A 204 -1.02 -10.83 7.32
N GLN A 205 0.04 -11.50 7.76
CA GLN A 205 1.40 -11.21 7.27
C GLN A 205 1.61 -11.98 5.97
N SER A 206 1.86 -11.25 4.88
CA SER A 206 2.24 -11.83 3.59
C SER A 206 3.70 -11.52 3.27
N THR A 207 4.40 -12.49 2.69
CA THR A 207 5.77 -12.27 2.20
C THR A 207 5.70 -11.75 0.78
N LYS A 208 6.30 -10.59 0.53
CA LYS A 208 6.41 -10.02 -0.82
C LYS A 208 7.82 -10.27 -1.36
N ILE A 209 7.91 -10.98 -2.48
CA ILE A 209 9.15 -11.10 -3.25
C ILE A 209 9.11 -10.04 -4.35
N THR A 210 10.16 -9.21 -4.42
CA THR A 210 10.34 -8.21 -5.49
C THR A 210 11.63 -8.55 -6.23
N ILE A 211 11.56 -8.62 -7.56
CA ILE A 211 12.71 -8.88 -8.44
C ILE A 211 13.00 -7.61 -9.23
N GLU A 212 14.20 -7.06 -9.04
CA GLU A 212 14.73 -5.88 -9.72
C GLU A 212 15.82 -6.31 -10.69
N GLU A 213 15.83 -5.71 -11.89
CA GLU A 213 16.86 -5.94 -12.90
C GLU A 213 18.05 -5.03 -12.60
N ILE A 214 19.23 -5.62 -12.45
CA ILE A 214 20.46 -4.86 -12.32
C ILE A 214 20.96 -4.56 -13.73
N ASN A 215 20.67 -3.37 -14.24
CA ASN A 215 21.30 -2.89 -15.47
C ASN A 215 22.77 -2.64 -15.19
N VAL A 216 23.64 -3.57 -15.60
CA VAL A 216 25.07 -3.35 -15.60
C VAL A 216 25.37 -2.44 -16.79
N SER A 217 25.36 -1.13 -16.56
CA SER A 217 25.86 -0.15 -17.53
C SER A 217 27.32 -0.50 -17.82
N GLY A 218 27.60 -0.96 -19.05
CA GLY A 218 28.94 -1.11 -19.59
C GLY A 218 29.58 0.22 -19.94
#